data_AF-A0A371QNG4-F1
#
_entry.id   AF-A0A371QNG4-F1
#
_cell.length_a   1.000
_cell.length_b   1.000
_cell.length_c   1.000
_cell.angle_alpha   90.00
_cell.angle_beta   90.00
_cell.angle_gamma   90.00
#
_symmetry.space_group_name_H-M   'P 1'
#
loop_
_entity.id
_entity.type
_entity.pdbx_description
1 polymer ?
#
loop_
_entity_poly.entity_id
_entity_poly.type
_entity_poly.pdbx_seq_one_letter_code
_entity_poly.pdbx_strand_id
1 'polypeptide(L)'
;MNYEETKKQHCAARQQLIDAETKLDELESGKVHLMDSFQVSYETLTDERARKSIGEGSADSVKKAEKKNRNIKDKLEQVKTDIEVQKKAVSLLKDKFAGIDAAFKKQASQHYKNQSEPLFDSLTDALHQADKAIQGINEMAKSAEREGVTIGTKGIKQHSEILISKQRPAGMLAMNTINSKQLQQ
;
A
#
# COMPACT_ATOMS: atom_id res chain seq x y z
N MET A 1 -15.88 15.16 -6.20
CA MET A 1 -14.61 14.51 -6.54
C MET A 1 -14.93 13.11 -7.02
N ASN A 2 -14.44 12.72 -8.19
CA ASN A 2 -14.61 11.37 -8.74
C ASN A 2 -13.42 10.46 -8.35
N TYR A 3 -13.53 9.16 -8.60
CA TYR A 3 -12.51 8.18 -8.23
C TYR A 3 -11.14 8.50 -8.83
N GLU A 4 -11.08 8.89 -10.11
CA GLU A 4 -9.82 9.20 -10.78
C GLU A 4 -9.12 10.45 -10.22
N GLU A 5 -9.88 11.48 -9.83
CA GLU A 5 -9.35 12.66 -9.15
C GLU A 5 -8.76 12.30 -7.78
N THR A 6 -9.49 11.51 -6.98
CA THR A 6 -9.02 11.09 -5.65
C THR A 6 -7.80 10.17 -5.74
N LYS A 7 -7.75 9.29 -6.75
CA LYS A 7 -6.59 8.45 -7.04
C LYS A 7 -5.36 9.28 -7.41
N LYS A 8 -5.51 10.29 -8.27
CA LYS A 8 -4.41 11.21 -8.62
C LYS A 8 -3.89 11.97 -7.41
N GLN A 9 -4.78 12.48 -6.56
CA GLN A 9 -4.40 13.14 -5.32
C GLN A 9 -3.68 12.20 -4.35
N HIS A 10 -4.15 10.96 -4.21
CA HIS A 10 -3.50 9.93 -3.40
C HIS A 10 -2.07 9.65 -3.86
N CYS A 11 -1.88 9.42 -5.17
CA CYS A 11 -0.54 9.19 -5.73
C CYS A 11 0.39 10.39 -5.51
N ALA A 12 -0.08 11.61 -5.76
CA ALA A 12 0.71 12.82 -5.54
C ALA A 12 1.09 13.01 -4.07
N ALA A 13 0.15 12.85 -3.14
CA ALA A 13 0.42 12.96 -1.71
C ALA A 13 1.38 11.86 -1.22
N ARG A 14 1.25 10.64 -1.74
CA ARG A 14 2.18 9.54 -1.45
C ARG A 14 3.59 9.87 -1.91
N GLN A 15 3.74 10.41 -3.12
CA GLN A 15 5.05 10.78 -3.63
C GLN A 15 5.70 11.88 -2.78
N GLN A 16 4.93 12.91 -2.41
CA GLN A 16 5.43 13.96 -1.51
C GLN A 16 5.90 13.41 -0.16
N LEU A 17 5.21 12.42 0.41
CA LEU A 17 5.64 11.76 1.63
C LEU A 17 6.95 10.99 1.42
N ILE A 18 7.06 10.22 0.34
CA ILE A 18 8.28 9.47 0.00
C ILE A 18 9.48 10.40 -0.21
N ASP A 19 9.29 11.51 -0.93
CA ASP A 19 10.35 12.48 -1.17
C ASP A 19 10.83 13.12 0.14
N ALA A 20 9.89 13.40 1.06
CA ALA A 20 10.21 13.97 2.37
C ALA A 20 10.92 12.97 3.30
N GLU A 21 10.56 11.68 3.25
CA GLU A 21 11.23 10.61 3.98
C GLU A 21 12.64 10.37 3.43
N THR A 22 12.79 10.31 2.10
CA THR A 22 14.11 10.20 1.43
C THR A 22 15.04 11.35 1.85
N LYS A 23 14.54 12.59 1.86
CA LYS A 23 15.33 13.75 2.30
C LYS A 23 15.75 13.66 3.77
N LEU A 24 14.91 13.07 4.63
CA LEU A 24 15.26 12.85 6.04
C LEU A 24 16.40 11.83 6.15
N ASP A 25 16.32 10.74 5.40
CA ASP A 25 17.36 9.69 5.37
C ASP A 25 18.69 10.24 4.85
N GLU A 26 18.67 11.09 3.83
CA GLU A 26 19.85 11.79 3.31
C GLU A 26 20.50 12.70 4.37
N LEU A 27 19.69 13.45 5.12
CA LEU A 27 20.19 14.31 6.21
C LEU A 27 20.78 13.48 7.35
N GLU A 28 20.12 12.39 7.75
CA GLU A 28 20.63 11.49 8.79
C GLU A 28 21.93 10.82 8.37
N SER A 29 22.04 10.38 7.11
CA SER A 29 23.28 9.85 6.54
C SER A 29 24.39 10.91 6.49
N GLY A 30 24.07 12.13 6.05
CA GLY A 30 25.00 13.26 6.03
C GLY A 30 25.52 13.63 7.42
N LYS A 31 24.67 13.55 8.45
CA LYS A 31 25.07 13.76 9.85
C LYS A 31 26.12 12.74 10.29
N VAL A 32 25.97 11.46 9.95
CA VAL A 32 26.94 10.42 10.29
C VAL A 32 28.31 10.75 9.70
N HIS A 33 28.37 11.05 8.40
CA HIS A 33 29.61 11.46 7.74
C HIS A 33 30.26 12.72 8.33
N LEU A 34 29.43 13.69 8.77
CA LEU A 34 29.93 14.88 9.46
C LEU A 34 30.49 14.55 10.84
N MET A 35 29.94 13.58 11.57
CA MET A 35 30.51 13.12 12.85
C MET A 35 31.87 12.48 12.64
N ASP A 36 32.02 11.60 11.66
CA ASP A 36 33.32 10.99 11.33
C ASP A 36 34.35 12.05 10.95
N SER A 37 33.94 13.00 10.10
CA SER A 37 34.78 14.14 9.70
C SER A 37 35.15 15.02 10.89
N PHE A 38 34.22 15.20 11.83
CA PHE A 38 34.45 15.98 13.05
C PHE A 38 35.50 15.31 13.92
N GLN A 39 35.39 14.00 14.14
CA GLN A 39 36.37 13.22 14.91
C GLN A 39 37.77 13.35 14.32
N VAL A 40 37.94 13.08 13.02
CA VAL A 40 39.24 13.20 12.34
C VAL A 40 39.81 14.62 12.47
N SER A 41 38.95 15.65 12.34
CA SER A 41 39.40 17.04 12.48
C SER A 41 39.80 17.41 13.92
N TYR A 42 39.19 16.77 14.92
CA TYR A 42 39.49 16.97 16.33
C TYR A 42 40.82 16.30 16.71
N GLU A 43 41.05 15.08 16.22
CA GLU A 43 42.33 14.37 16.35
C GLU A 43 43.45 15.20 15.72
N THR A 44 43.26 15.66 14.48
CA THR A 44 44.24 16.55 13.79
C THR A 44 44.54 17.81 14.61
N LEU A 45 43.52 18.45 15.19
CA LEU A 45 43.71 19.63 16.03
C LEU A 45 44.51 19.30 17.29
N THR A 46 44.25 18.14 17.90
CA THR A 46 44.95 17.67 19.09
C THR A 46 46.43 17.42 18.78
N ASP A 47 46.71 16.77 17.65
CA ASP A 47 48.08 16.50 17.19
C ASP A 47 48.85 17.80 16.89
N GLU A 48 48.24 18.75 16.18
CA GLU A 48 48.88 20.04 15.88
C GLU A 48 49.17 20.85 17.15
N ARG A 49 48.29 20.79 18.16
CA ARG A 49 48.53 21.40 19.47
C ARG A 49 49.67 20.70 20.21
N ALA A 50 49.72 19.37 20.17
CA ALA A 50 50.82 18.60 20.75
C ALA A 50 52.16 18.92 20.09
N ARG A 51 52.24 18.92 18.75
CA ARG A 51 53.45 19.27 17.99
C ARG A 51 53.94 20.69 18.28
N LYS A 52 53.02 21.67 18.36
CA LYS A 52 53.38 23.02 18.78
C LYS A 52 53.96 23.06 20.20
N SER A 53 53.43 22.25 21.13
CA SER A 53 53.89 22.22 22.53
C SER A 53 55.31 21.69 22.69
N ILE A 54 55.76 20.82 21.78
CA ILE A 54 57.13 20.27 21.74
C ILE A 54 58.06 21.05 20.79
N GLY A 55 57.60 22.17 20.23
CA GLY A 55 58.40 23.02 19.33
C GLY A 55 58.50 22.53 17.88
N GLU A 56 57.81 21.45 17.51
CA GLU A 56 57.83 20.84 16.17
C GLU A 56 56.71 21.35 15.24
N GLY A 57 55.81 22.19 15.74
CA GLY A 57 54.65 22.72 15.02
C GLY A 57 54.58 24.25 15.02
N SER A 58 53.74 24.83 14.15
CA SER A 58 53.56 26.28 14.04
C SER A 58 52.24 26.75 14.64
N ALA A 59 52.16 28.02 15.02
CA ALA A 59 50.89 28.61 15.46
C ALA A 59 49.84 28.63 14.33
N ASP A 60 50.28 28.70 13.07
CA ASP A 60 49.39 28.78 11.91
C ASP A 60 48.78 27.42 11.55
N SER A 61 49.52 26.31 11.74
CA SER A 61 48.96 24.97 11.53
C SER A 61 47.83 24.67 12.53
N VAL A 62 48.03 25.04 13.80
CA VAL A 62 46.98 24.97 14.84
C VAL A 62 45.76 25.81 14.45
N LYS A 63 45.95 27.09 14.07
CA LYS A 63 44.82 27.95 13.65
C LYS A 63 44.04 27.37 12.47
N LYS A 64 44.73 26.77 11.50
CA LYS A 64 44.11 26.13 10.34
C LYS A 64 43.28 24.91 10.76
N ALA A 65 43.81 24.07 11.64
CA ALA A 65 43.10 22.92 12.20
C ALA A 65 41.88 23.35 13.04
N GLU A 66 42.02 24.39 13.87
CA GLU A 66 40.93 24.96 14.67
C GLU A 66 39.80 25.48 13.78
N LYS A 67 40.13 26.22 12.72
CA LYS A 67 39.14 26.72 11.76
C LYS A 67 38.39 25.57 11.08
N LYS A 68 39.10 24.51 10.66
CA LYS A 68 38.49 23.32 10.05
C LYS A 68 37.55 22.61 11.03
N ASN A 69 37.99 22.37 12.26
CA ASN A 69 37.18 21.71 13.29
C ASN A 69 35.92 22.52 13.63
N ARG A 70 36.05 23.85 13.79
CA ARG A 70 34.92 24.74 14.04
C ARG A 70 33.91 24.71 12.89
N ASN A 71 34.38 24.83 11.65
CA ASN A 71 33.50 24.78 10.47
C ASN A 71 32.72 23.46 10.37
N ILE A 72 33.33 22.32 10.70
CA ILE A 72 32.64 21.02 10.69
C ILE A 72 31.62 20.96 11.84
N LYS A 73 31.97 21.47 13.02
CA LYS A 73 31.05 21.56 14.16
C LYS A 73 29.81 22.39 13.81
N ASP A 74 29.99 23.55 13.19
CA ASP A 74 28.88 24.43 12.83
C ASP A 74 27.95 23.75 11.82
N LYS A 75 28.51 23.03 10.83
CA LYS A 75 27.73 22.21 9.89
C LYS A 75 26.98 21.07 10.59
N LEU A 76 27.60 20.42 11.57
CA LEU A 76 26.96 19.35 12.34
C LEU A 76 25.73 19.88 13.10
N GLU A 77 25.83 21.03 13.75
CA GLU A 77 24.71 21.64 14.47
C GLU A 77 23.60 22.10 13.52
N GLN A 78 23.96 22.64 12.35
CA GLN A 78 22.98 22.98 11.33
C GLN A 78 22.19 21.73 10.87
N VAL A 79 22.89 20.64 10.52
CA VAL A 79 22.24 19.40 10.05
C VAL A 79 21.36 18.78 11.15
N LYS A 80 21.75 18.83 12.42
CA LYS A 80 20.89 18.38 13.53
C LYS A 80 19.58 19.17 13.57
N THR A 81 19.66 20.49 13.40
CA THR A 81 18.47 21.36 13.34
C THR A 81 17.60 21.05 12.14
N ASP A 82 18.21 20.86 10.95
CA ASP A 82 17.49 20.53 9.72
C ASP A 82 16.77 19.18 9.84
N ILE A 83 17.39 18.18 10.49
CA ILE A 83 16.77 16.88 10.78
C ILE A 83 15.53 17.05 11.66
N GLU A 84 15.59 17.85 12.73
CA GLU A 84 14.44 18.08 13.60
C GLU A 84 13.28 18.75 12.85
N VAL A 85 13.58 19.75 12.03
CA VAL A 85 12.59 20.42 11.18
C VAL A 85 11.99 19.43 10.17
N GLN A 86 12.83 18.62 9.52
CA GLN A 86 12.38 17.63 8.54
C GLN A 86 11.53 16.53 9.19
N LYS A 87 11.87 16.06 10.40
CA LYS A 87 11.04 15.11 11.16
C LYS A 87 9.64 15.65 11.42
N LYS A 88 9.53 16.92 11.83
CA LYS A 88 8.22 17.59 12.00
C LYS A 88 7.47 17.69 10.67
N ALA A 89 8.15 18.03 9.58
CA ALA A 89 7.54 18.10 8.24
C ALA A 89 7.01 16.73 7.79
N VAL A 90 7.79 15.66 7.95
CA VAL A 90 7.37 14.28 7.64
C VAL A 90 6.16 13.88 8.48
N SER A 91 6.15 14.19 9.78
CA SER A 91 4.98 13.90 10.64
C SER A 91 3.71 14.57 10.12
N LEU A 92 3.77 15.86 9.79
CA LEU A 92 2.63 16.59 9.26
C LEU A 92 2.17 16.05 7.89
N LEU A 93 3.10 15.60 7.06
CA LEU A 93 2.76 14.96 5.78
C LEU A 93 2.10 13.59 5.99
N LYS A 94 2.53 12.80 6.98
CA LYS A 94 1.87 11.53 7.35
C LYS A 94 0.44 11.75 7.78
N ASP A 95 0.18 12.74 8.63
CA ASP A 95 -1.17 13.06 9.10
C ASP A 95 -2.08 13.49 7.94
N LYS A 96 -1.57 14.35 7.05
CA LYS A 96 -2.30 14.77 5.84
C LYS A 96 -2.55 13.59 4.89
N PHE A 97 -1.55 12.74 4.69
CA PHE A 97 -1.66 11.56 3.83
C PHE A 97 -2.70 10.59 4.36
N ALA A 98 -2.78 10.36 5.69
CA ALA A 98 -3.79 9.49 6.29
C ALA A 98 -5.23 9.93 5.95
N GLY A 99 -5.50 11.24 5.97
CA GLY A 99 -6.80 11.78 5.57
C GLY A 99 -7.12 11.53 4.09
N ILE A 100 -6.14 11.74 3.21
CA ILE A 100 -6.27 11.49 1.76
C ILE A 100 -6.45 9.99 1.47
N ASP A 101 -5.70 9.13 2.16
CA ASP A 101 -5.77 7.67 2.03
C ASP A 101 -7.14 7.12 2.46
N ALA A 102 -7.69 7.62 3.57
CA ALA A 102 -9.03 7.26 4.00
C ALA A 102 -10.10 7.67 2.97
N ALA A 103 -10.01 8.90 2.43
CA ALA A 103 -10.91 9.39 1.40
C ALA A 103 -10.82 8.57 0.11
N PHE A 104 -9.59 8.25 -0.34
CA PHE A 104 -9.33 7.42 -1.50
C PHE A 104 -9.91 6.01 -1.32
N LYS A 105 -9.64 5.33 -0.19
CA LYS A 105 -10.17 3.99 0.10
C LYS A 105 -11.70 3.97 0.08
N LYS A 106 -12.34 4.98 0.66
CA LYS A 106 -13.80 5.11 0.63
C LYS A 106 -14.32 5.25 -0.80
N GLN A 107 -13.74 6.14 -1.59
CA GLN A 107 -14.11 6.33 -3.00
C GLN A 107 -13.87 5.09 -3.85
N ALA A 108 -12.74 4.42 -3.68
CA ALA A 108 -12.41 3.18 -4.38
C ALA A 108 -13.44 2.10 -4.09
N SER A 109 -13.81 1.91 -2.82
CA SER A 109 -14.83 0.91 -2.44
C SER A 109 -16.18 1.19 -3.09
N GLN A 110 -16.60 2.45 -3.17
CA GLN A 110 -17.86 2.85 -3.79
C GLN A 110 -17.80 2.67 -5.32
N HIS A 111 -16.68 3.03 -5.94
CA HIS A 111 -16.49 2.88 -7.38
C HIS A 111 -16.60 1.42 -7.82
N TYR A 112 -15.88 0.51 -7.16
CA TYR A 112 -15.93 -0.92 -7.48
C TYR A 112 -17.24 -1.57 -7.09
N LYS A 113 -17.90 -1.11 -6.02
CA LYS A 113 -19.25 -1.57 -5.69
C LYS A 113 -20.23 -1.21 -6.82
N ASN A 114 -20.25 0.05 -7.23
CA ASN A 114 -21.17 0.52 -8.27
C ASN A 114 -20.93 -0.16 -9.63
N GLN A 115 -19.70 -0.60 -9.92
CA GLN A 115 -19.39 -1.37 -11.13
C GLN A 115 -19.78 -2.86 -11.03
N SER A 116 -19.70 -3.45 -9.83
CA SER A 116 -19.92 -4.89 -9.65
C SER A 116 -21.37 -5.26 -9.32
N GLU A 117 -22.11 -4.40 -8.61
CA GLU A 117 -23.53 -4.60 -8.25
C GLU A 117 -24.43 -4.95 -9.46
N PRO A 118 -24.41 -4.22 -10.59
CA PRO A 118 -25.22 -4.58 -11.76
C PRO A 118 -24.81 -5.90 -12.43
N LEU A 119 -23.54 -6.31 -12.32
CA LEU A 119 -23.07 -7.59 -12.83
C LEU A 119 -23.62 -8.75 -12.00
N PHE A 120 -23.70 -8.58 -10.68
CA PHE A 120 -24.31 -9.57 -9.79
C PHE A 120 -25.83 -9.68 -9.99
N ASP A 121 -26.51 -8.55 -10.19
CA ASP A 121 -27.93 -8.56 -10.53
C ASP A 121 -28.17 -9.28 -11.85
N SER A 122 -27.40 -8.95 -12.89
CA SER A 122 -27.49 -9.64 -14.19
C SER A 122 -27.18 -11.13 -14.11
N LEU A 123 -26.21 -11.54 -13.29
CA LEU A 123 -25.90 -12.95 -13.08
C LEU A 123 -27.05 -13.67 -12.37
N THR A 124 -27.65 -13.01 -11.38
CA THR A 124 -28.80 -13.53 -10.64
C THR A 124 -29.99 -13.73 -11.56
N ASP A 125 -30.26 -12.77 -12.44
CA ASP A 125 -31.33 -12.88 -13.44
C ASP A 125 -31.06 -14.01 -14.44
N ALA A 126 -29.81 -14.16 -14.91
CA ALA A 126 -29.43 -15.25 -15.81
C ALA A 126 -29.60 -16.62 -15.14
N LEU A 127 -29.26 -16.76 -13.85
CA LEU A 127 -29.47 -18.00 -13.09
C LEU A 127 -30.97 -18.30 -12.94
N HIS A 128 -31.80 -17.31 -12.61
CA HIS A 128 -33.25 -17.51 -12.56
C HIS A 128 -33.86 -17.92 -13.91
N GLN A 129 -33.35 -17.38 -15.02
CA GLN A 129 -33.78 -17.78 -16.35
C GLN A 129 -33.37 -19.23 -16.67
N ALA A 130 -32.16 -19.63 -16.30
CA ALA A 130 -31.69 -21.01 -16.46
C ALA A 130 -32.54 -21.99 -15.64
N ASP A 131 -32.89 -21.65 -14.39
CA ASP A 131 -33.75 -22.49 -13.56
C ASP A 131 -35.16 -22.65 -14.16
N LYS A 132 -35.75 -21.56 -14.70
CA LYS A 132 -37.03 -21.63 -15.43
C LYS A 132 -36.94 -22.54 -16.65
N ALA A 133 -35.86 -22.45 -17.42
CA ALA A 133 -35.64 -23.31 -18.58
C ALA A 133 -35.51 -24.79 -18.17
N ILE A 134 -34.77 -25.08 -17.09
CA ILE A 134 -34.64 -26.43 -16.53
C ILE A 134 -36.01 -26.97 -16.08
N GLN A 135 -36.83 -26.14 -15.43
CA GLN A 135 -38.19 -26.52 -15.05
C GLN A 135 -39.04 -26.87 -16.28
N GLY A 136 -39.02 -26.02 -17.31
CA GLY A 136 -39.73 -26.29 -18.57
C GLY A 136 -39.28 -27.60 -19.24
N ILE A 137 -37.97 -27.87 -19.28
CA ILE A 137 -37.43 -29.13 -19.81
C ILE A 137 -37.93 -30.33 -19.01
N ASN A 138 -37.89 -30.26 -17.68
CA ASN A 138 -38.36 -31.34 -16.82
C ASN A 138 -39.89 -31.57 -16.94
N GLU A 139 -40.68 -30.52 -17.16
CA GLU A 139 -42.12 -30.64 -17.43
C GLU A 139 -42.38 -31.28 -18.79
N MET A 140 -41.66 -30.89 -19.84
CA MET A 140 -41.75 -31.51 -21.16
C MET A 140 -41.36 -33.00 -21.10
N ALA A 141 -40.29 -33.35 -20.37
CA ALA A 141 -39.87 -34.74 -20.19
C ALA A 141 -40.97 -35.59 -19.53
N LYS A 142 -41.60 -35.07 -18.46
CA LYS A 142 -42.73 -35.75 -17.80
C LYS A 142 -43.94 -35.92 -18.72
N SER A 143 -44.25 -34.94 -19.55
CA SER A 143 -45.36 -35.03 -20.51
C SER A 143 -45.07 -36.07 -21.61
N ALA A 144 -43.86 -36.10 -22.15
CA ALA A 144 -43.45 -37.09 -23.14
C ALA A 144 -43.46 -38.53 -22.57
N GLU A 145 -43.02 -38.73 -21.32
CA GLU A 145 -43.13 -40.01 -20.64
C GLU A 145 -44.60 -40.48 -20.49
N ARG A 146 -45.54 -39.56 -20.23
CA ARG A 146 -46.98 -39.86 -20.18
C ARG A 146 -47.55 -40.26 -21.54
N GLU A 147 -46.97 -39.74 -22.61
CA GLU A 147 -47.31 -40.08 -24.00
C GLU A 147 -46.60 -41.36 -24.50
N GLY A 148 -45.86 -42.05 -23.62
CA GLY A 148 -45.18 -43.31 -23.93
C GLY A 148 -43.83 -43.15 -24.65
N VAL A 149 -43.32 -41.92 -24.75
CA VAL A 149 -42.00 -41.62 -25.32
C VAL A 149 -40.96 -41.61 -24.20
N THR A 150 -40.09 -42.61 -24.15
CA THR A 150 -39.05 -42.71 -23.12
C THR A 150 -37.94 -41.70 -23.40
N ILE A 151 -37.91 -40.61 -22.63
CA ILE A 151 -36.81 -39.64 -22.65
C ILE A 151 -35.86 -40.02 -21.51
N GLY A 152 -34.66 -40.52 -21.84
CA GLY A 152 -33.66 -41.02 -20.88
C GLY A 152 -33.01 -39.97 -19.96
N THR A 153 -33.70 -38.87 -19.65
CA THR A 153 -33.20 -37.82 -18.75
C THR A 153 -33.69 -38.08 -17.34
N LYS A 154 -32.83 -38.64 -16.47
CA LYS A 154 -33.03 -38.48 -15.01
C LYS A 154 -33.07 -36.97 -14.77
N GLY A 155 -34.23 -36.45 -14.33
CA GLY A 155 -34.53 -35.01 -14.29
C GLY A 155 -33.35 -34.12 -13.88
N ILE A 156 -33.14 -33.04 -14.64
CA ILE A 156 -32.03 -32.11 -14.39
C ILE A 156 -32.29 -31.42 -13.05
N LYS A 157 -31.39 -31.61 -12.09
CA LYS A 157 -31.49 -31.01 -10.75
C LYS A 157 -31.35 -29.49 -10.85
N GLN A 158 -32.20 -28.76 -10.13
CA GLN A 158 -32.09 -27.30 -9.98
C GLN A 158 -30.81 -26.94 -9.22
N HIS A 159 -30.12 -25.88 -9.63
CA HIS A 159 -28.86 -25.41 -9.02
C HIS A 159 -29.06 -24.28 -8.00
N SER A 160 -30.30 -24.00 -7.59
CA SER A 160 -30.68 -22.73 -6.96
C SER A 160 -30.26 -22.52 -5.49
N GLU A 161 -29.62 -23.48 -4.81
CA GLU A 161 -29.31 -23.32 -3.38
C GLU A 161 -27.94 -22.68 -3.06
N ILE A 162 -27.05 -22.45 -4.04
CA ILE A 162 -25.64 -22.17 -3.68
C ILE A 162 -25.24 -20.69 -3.62
N LEU A 163 -25.97 -19.72 -4.17
CA LEU A 163 -25.32 -18.43 -4.46
C LEU A 163 -25.71 -17.19 -3.64
N ILE A 164 -26.81 -17.11 -2.89
CA ILE A 164 -27.16 -15.82 -2.26
C ILE A 164 -27.80 -15.99 -0.89
N SER A 165 -27.00 -16.24 0.15
CA SER A 165 -27.39 -15.77 1.48
C SER A 165 -27.09 -14.26 1.55
N LYS A 166 -28.13 -13.43 1.70
CA LYS A 166 -28.04 -11.97 1.94
C LYS A 166 -27.32 -11.58 3.25
N GLN A 167 -26.67 -12.54 3.91
CA GLN A 167 -25.92 -12.35 5.13
C GLN A 167 -24.46 -12.71 4.88
N ARG A 168 -23.65 -11.82 4.30
CA ARG A 168 -22.23 -11.76 4.67
C ARG A 168 -21.68 -10.33 4.74
N PRO A 169 -20.80 -10.06 5.73
CA PRO A 169 -20.19 -8.76 5.94
C PRO A 169 -19.16 -8.46 4.86
N ALA A 170 -18.88 -7.18 4.65
CA ALA A 170 -17.86 -6.70 3.73
C ALA A 170 -16.52 -7.46 3.88
N GLY A 171 -16.04 -8.08 2.79
CA GLY A 171 -14.60 -8.32 2.63
C GLY A 171 -14.06 -9.74 2.51
N MET A 172 -14.84 -10.81 2.32
CA MET A 172 -14.26 -12.13 2.01
C MET A 172 -14.94 -12.87 0.85
N LEU A 173 -14.22 -12.97 -0.26
CA LEU A 173 -14.42 -14.00 -1.29
C LEU A 173 -13.96 -15.35 -0.74
N ALA A 174 -14.86 -16.09 -0.11
CA ALA A 174 -14.64 -17.52 0.13
C ALA A 174 -15.19 -18.29 -1.07
N MET A 175 -14.33 -18.63 -2.04
CA MET A 175 -14.62 -19.69 -3.00
C MET A 175 -14.71 -21.01 -2.23
N ASN A 176 -15.92 -21.56 -2.09
CA ASN A 176 -16.04 -22.95 -1.68
C ASN A 176 -15.66 -23.82 -2.88
N THR A 177 -14.52 -24.50 -2.75
CA THR A 177 -14.04 -25.51 -3.69
C THR A 177 -15.10 -26.60 -3.83
N ILE A 178 -15.73 -26.68 -5.01
CA ILE A 178 -16.61 -27.80 -5.35
C ILE A 178 -15.72 -29.05 -5.38
N ASN A 179 -15.95 -29.94 -4.42
CA ASN A 179 -15.21 -31.18 -4.30
C ASN A 179 -15.56 -32.07 -5.50
N SER A 180 -14.55 -32.44 -6.30
CA SER A 180 -14.65 -33.15 -7.58
C SER A 180 -15.21 -34.58 -7.50
N LYS A 181 -15.73 -35.01 -6.35
CA LYS A 181 -16.30 -36.35 -6.14
C LYS A 181 -17.79 -36.49 -6.51
N GLN A 182 -18.48 -35.41 -6.89
CA GLN A 182 -19.89 -35.48 -7.32
C GLN A 182 -20.10 -35.63 -8.83
N LEU A 183 -19.02 -35.75 -9.62
CA LEU A 183 -19.07 -35.87 -11.08
C LEU A 183 -19.03 -37.32 -11.62
N GLN A 184 -19.19 -38.32 -10.75
CA GLN A 184 -19.32 -39.71 -11.18
C GLN A 184 -20.47 -40.39 -10.43
N GLN A 185 -21.69 -40.30 -10.98
CA GLN A 185 -22.77 -41.29 -10.82
C GLN A 185 -23.89 -41.04 -11.83
#